data_AF-A0A9D5HWH2-F1
#
_entry.id   AF-A0A9D5HWH2-F1
#
_cell.length_a   1.000
_cell.length_b   1.000
_cell.length_c   1.000
_cell.angle_alpha   90.00
_cell.angle_beta   90.00
_cell.angle_gamma   90.00
#
_symmetry.space_group_name_H-M   'P 1'
#
loop_
_entity.id
_entity.type
_entity.pdbx_description
1 polymer ?
#
loop_
_entity_poly.entity_id
_entity_poly.type
_entity_poly.pdbx_seq_one_letter_code
_entity_poly.pdbx_strand_id
1 'polypeptide(L)'
;MDFFTEYYNIFRGIHEGSWAFLVVLFIVAFVLYRSRKLKAATILHMITRLFYLFMLVSGIGMLVALNFNLFYVVKGLLAVLVIGFMEMAAGKAKRNENSLGSLFIVLVLVLVVVLMGFGVINF
;
A
#
# COMPACT_ATOMS: atom_id res chain seq x y z
N MET A 1 -15.50 -18.45 17.98
CA MET A 1 -14.87 -17.54 17.01
C MET A 1 -14.03 -16.58 17.80
N ASP A 2 -12.78 -16.35 17.42
CA ASP A 2 -12.00 -15.27 18.01
C ASP A 2 -12.41 -13.92 17.40
N PHE A 3 -11.99 -12.82 18.02
CA PHE A 3 -12.29 -11.46 17.58
C PHE A 3 -11.94 -11.23 16.09
N PHE A 4 -10.80 -11.73 15.63
CA PHE A 4 -10.33 -11.50 14.26
C PHE A 4 -11.18 -12.23 13.22
N THR A 5 -11.61 -13.46 13.53
CA THR A 5 -12.50 -14.24 12.65
C THR A 5 -13.91 -13.65 12.62
N GLU A 6 -14.42 -13.17 13.76
CA GLU A 6 -15.75 -12.55 13.85
C GLU A 6 -15.85 -11.28 12.99
N TYR A 7 -14.82 -10.42 13.02
CA TYR A 7 -14.79 -9.15 12.28
C TYR A 7 -14.05 -9.22 10.93
N TYR A 8 -13.80 -10.42 10.41
CA TYR A 8 -13.04 -10.62 9.16
C TYR A 8 -13.56 -9.78 7.99
N ASN A 9 -14.88 -9.70 7.80
CA ASN A 9 -15.49 -8.94 6.71
C ASN A 9 -15.23 -7.43 6.83
N ILE A 10 -15.17 -6.90 8.05
CA ILE A 10 -14.85 -5.49 8.30
C ILE A 10 -13.39 -5.22 7.93
N PHE A 11 -12.46 -6.06 8.41
CA PHE A 11 -11.04 -5.94 8.05
C PHE A 11 -10.84 -6.02 6.54
N ARG A 12 -11.48 -6.98 5.87
CA ARG A 12 -11.44 -7.14 4.42
C ARG A 12 -11.93 -5.88 3.69
N GLY A 13 -13.08 -5.33 4.09
CA GLY A 13 -13.62 -4.12 3.48
C GLY A 13 -12.70 -2.91 3.63
N ILE A 14 -12.11 -2.71 4.82
CA ILE A 14 -11.10 -1.67 5.05
C ILE A 14 -9.86 -1.90 4.19
N HIS A 15 -9.37 -3.13 4.12
CA HIS A 15 -8.14 -3.47 3.40
C HIS A 15 -8.30 -3.27 1.89
N GLU A 16 -9.34 -3.84 1.29
CA GLU A 16 -9.62 -3.71 -0.15
C GLU A 16 -9.92 -2.25 -0.53
N GLY A 17 -10.73 -1.54 0.26
CA GLY A 17 -11.01 -0.12 0.05
C GLY A 17 -9.75 0.75 0.15
N SER A 18 -8.86 0.45 1.10
CA SER A 18 -7.62 1.21 1.28
C SER A 18 -6.69 1.13 0.07
N TRP A 19 -6.62 -0.01 -0.63
CA TRP A 19 -5.78 -0.16 -1.83
C TRP A 19 -6.09 0.85 -2.92
N ALA A 20 -7.38 1.07 -3.20
CA ALA A 20 -7.82 2.02 -4.23
C ALA A 20 -7.36 3.45 -3.91
N PHE A 21 -7.59 3.91 -2.67
CA PHE A 21 -7.18 5.24 -2.23
C PHE A 21 -5.66 5.39 -2.16
N LEU A 22 -4.97 4.38 -1.65
CA LEU A 22 -3.52 4.39 -1.43
C LEU A 22 -2.77 4.60 -2.75
N VAL A 23 -3.11 3.86 -3.82
CA VAL A 23 -2.48 4.00 -5.13
C VAL A 23 -2.74 5.38 -5.73
N VAL A 24 -3.99 5.84 -5.71
CA VAL A 24 -4.36 7.14 -6.29
C VAL A 24 -3.70 8.30 -5.55
N LEU A 25 -3.81 8.33 -4.21
CA LEU A 25 -3.21 9.38 -3.39
C LEU A 25 -1.69 9.43 -3.54
N PHE A 26 -1.02 8.26 -3.60
CA PHE A 26 0.41 8.18 -3.83
C PHE A 26 0.80 8.79 -5.19
N ILE A 27 0.15 8.38 -6.28
CA ILE A 27 0.47 8.88 -7.62
C ILE A 27 0.25 10.40 -7.71
N VAL A 28 -0.87 10.92 -7.17
CA VAL A 28 -1.13 12.36 -7.18
C VAL A 28 -0.11 13.10 -6.32
N ALA A 29 0.21 12.62 -5.11
CA ALA A 29 1.23 13.24 -4.26
C ALA A 29 2.60 13.24 -4.94
N PHE A 30 3.00 12.14 -5.56
CA PHE A 30 4.25 11.98 -6.29
C PHE A 30 4.37 12.97 -7.45
N VAL A 31 3.32 13.06 -8.29
CA VAL A 31 3.27 14.00 -9.42
C VAL A 31 3.36 15.43 -8.92
N LEU A 32 2.62 15.80 -7.87
CA LEU A 32 2.69 17.14 -7.29
C LEU A 32 4.08 17.48 -6.74
N TYR A 33 4.78 16.53 -6.09
CA TYR A 33 6.17 16.75 -5.70
C TYR A 33 7.06 17.01 -6.91
N ARG A 34 6.89 16.24 -7.99
CA ARG A 34 7.66 16.41 -9.23
C ARG A 34 7.36 17.72 -9.94
N SER A 35 6.12 18.19 -9.89
CA SER A 35 5.70 19.52 -10.37
C SER A 35 6.00 20.66 -9.39
N ARG A 36 6.78 20.40 -8.32
CA ARG A 36 7.20 21.39 -7.31
C ARG A 36 6.05 22.04 -6.52
N LYS A 37 4.85 21.44 -6.51
CA LYS A 37 3.69 21.85 -5.71
C LYS A 37 3.78 21.26 -4.29
N LEU A 38 4.83 21.65 -3.54
CA LEU A 38 5.25 20.99 -2.29
C LEU A 38 4.18 20.95 -1.19
N LYS A 39 3.40 22.02 -1.01
CA LYS A 39 2.36 22.09 0.03
C LYS A 39 1.26 21.05 -0.21
N ALA A 40 0.64 21.08 -1.40
CA ALA A 40 -0.41 20.14 -1.78
C ALA A 40 0.12 18.70 -1.78
N ALA A 41 1.33 18.47 -2.29
CA ALA A 41 1.98 17.17 -2.25
C ALA A 41 2.17 16.65 -0.81
N THR A 42 2.55 17.52 0.13
CA THR A 42 2.75 17.14 1.54
C THR A 42 1.44 16.74 2.19
N ILE A 43 0.35 17.46 1.93
CA ILE A 43 -0.98 17.13 2.46
C ILE A 43 -1.42 15.76 1.96
N LEU A 44 -1.39 15.53 0.65
CA LEU A 44 -1.77 14.22 0.10
C LEU A 44 -0.85 13.10 0.58
N HIS A 45 0.46 13.36 0.72
CA HIS A 45 1.40 12.38 1.25
C HIS A 45 1.13 12.04 2.72
N MET A 46 0.71 13.01 3.54
CA MET A 46 0.27 12.77 4.92
C MET A 46 -1.00 11.91 4.97
N ILE A 47 -1.98 12.17 4.07
CA ILE A 47 -3.18 11.35 3.96
C ILE A 47 -2.83 9.93 3.49
N THR A 48 -1.91 9.80 2.54
CA THR A 48 -1.44 8.50 2.04
C THR A 48 -0.87 7.66 3.19
N ARG A 49 -0.12 8.27 4.13
CA ARG A 49 0.37 7.59 5.33
C ARG A 49 -0.73 7.08 6.25
N LEU A 50 -1.85 7.78 6.35
CA LEU A 50 -2.99 7.28 7.12
C LEU A 50 -3.57 6.00 6.48
N PHE A 51 -3.65 5.95 5.15
CA PHE A 51 -4.07 4.75 4.43
C PHE A 51 -3.07 3.60 4.54
N TYR A 52 -1.76 3.87 4.67
CA TYR A 52 -0.78 2.83 4.99
C TYR A 52 -1.12 2.17 6.33
N LEU A 53 -1.47 2.96 7.35
CA LEU A 53 -1.83 2.44 8.66
C LEU A 53 -3.11 1.60 8.59
N PHE A 54 -4.15 2.08 7.90
CA PHE A 54 -5.38 1.29 7.70
C PHE A 54 -5.12 -0.02 6.97
N MET A 55 -4.30 -0.01 5.91
CA MET A 55 -3.92 -1.20 5.15
C MET A 55 -3.17 -2.20 6.02
N LEU A 56 -2.18 -1.74 6.81
CA LEU A 56 -1.39 -2.61 7.69
C LEU A 56 -2.22 -3.20 8.82
N VAL A 57 -3.01 -2.40 9.54
CA VAL A 57 -3.83 -2.87 10.67
C VAL A 57 -4.88 -3.87 10.18
N SER A 58 -5.60 -3.54 9.10
CA SER A 58 -6.59 -4.45 8.53
C SER A 58 -5.95 -5.71 7.94
N GLY A 59 -4.81 -5.60 7.27
CA GLY A 59 -4.09 -6.73 6.70
C GLY A 59 -3.57 -7.69 7.77
N ILE A 60 -2.99 -7.17 8.85
CA ILE A 60 -2.56 -7.98 9.99
C ILE A 60 -3.75 -8.67 10.65
N GLY A 61 -4.87 -7.96 10.84
CA GLY A 61 -6.11 -8.56 11.35
C GLY A 61 -6.60 -9.74 10.50
N MET A 62 -6.55 -9.59 9.17
CA MET A 62 -6.85 -10.69 8.24
C MET A 62 -5.85 -11.84 8.34
N LEU A 63 -4.55 -11.58 8.48
CA LEU A 63 -3.54 -12.63 8.63
C LEU A 63 -3.77 -13.48 9.90
N VAL A 64 -4.15 -12.85 11.00
CA VAL A 64 -4.49 -13.55 12.25
C VAL A 64 -5.73 -14.43 12.03
N ALA A 65 -6.80 -13.87 11.45
CA ALA A 65 -8.02 -14.63 11.14
C ALA A 65 -7.77 -15.82 10.19
N LEU A 66 -6.80 -15.68 9.28
CA LEU A 66 -6.41 -16.70 8.31
C LEU A 66 -5.30 -17.64 8.81
N ASN A 67 -5.02 -17.65 10.13
CA ASN A 67 -4.01 -18.48 10.77
C ASN A 67 -2.63 -18.39 10.08
N PHE A 68 -2.25 -17.19 9.63
CA PHE A 68 -0.97 -16.92 8.96
C PHE A 68 -0.69 -17.83 7.76
N ASN A 69 -1.73 -18.13 6.97
CA ASN A 69 -1.56 -18.86 5.71
C ASN A 69 -0.46 -18.20 4.84
N LEU A 70 0.49 -19.03 4.39
CA LEU A 70 1.74 -18.62 3.77
C LEU A 70 1.53 -17.68 2.58
N PHE A 71 0.55 -17.96 1.73
CA PHE A 71 0.23 -17.14 0.56
C PHE A 71 -0.08 -15.68 0.97
N TYR A 72 -0.92 -15.51 1.99
CA TYR A 72 -1.29 -14.18 2.46
C TYR A 72 -0.15 -13.51 3.24
N VAL A 73 0.69 -14.27 3.96
CA VAL A 73 1.89 -13.73 4.61
C VAL A 73 2.85 -13.15 3.57
N VAL A 74 3.13 -13.88 2.50
CA VAL A 74 3.97 -13.40 1.39
C VAL A 74 3.37 -12.15 0.75
N LYS A 75 2.06 -12.16 0.47
CA LYS A 75 1.35 -10.98 -0.05
C LYS A 75 1.46 -9.78 0.90
N GLY A 76 1.36 -10.00 2.20
CA GLY A 76 1.51 -8.97 3.24
C GLY A 76 2.92 -8.37 3.26
N LEU A 77 3.97 -9.20 3.16
CA LEU A 77 5.35 -8.73 3.06
C LEU A 77 5.59 -7.88 1.80
N LEU A 78 5.05 -8.31 0.66
CA LEU A 78 5.10 -7.54 -0.58
C LEU A 78 4.40 -6.18 -0.42
N ALA A 79 3.26 -6.13 0.27
CA ALA A 79 2.55 -4.88 0.56
C ALA A 79 3.37 -3.93 1.46
N VAL A 80 4.10 -4.46 2.44
CA VAL A 80 5.03 -3.67 3.27
C VAL A 80 6.16 -3.10 2.40
N LEU A 81 6.71 -3.87 1.47
CA LEU A 81 7.71 -3.38 0.51
C LEU A 81 7.15 -2.28 -0.38
N VAL A 82 5.91 -2.42 -0.87
CA VAL A 82 5.23 -1.37 -1.64
C VAL A 82 5.23 -0.05 -0.85
N ILE A 83 4.81 -0.07 0.42
CA ILE A 83 4.81 1.13 1.28
C ILE A 83 6.21 1.73 1.41
N GLY A 84 7.22 0.91 1.67
CA GLY A 84 8.60 1.36 1.80
C GLY A 84 9.13 2.06 0.54
N PHE A 85 8.86 1.48 -0.63
CA PHE A 85 9.26 2.09 -1.90
C PHE A 85 8.42 3.32 -2.27
N MET A 86 7.15 3.38 -1.86
CA MET A 86 6.33 4.58 -2.01
C MET A 86 6.90 5.75 -1.21
N GLU A 87 7.23 5.55 0.07
CA GLU A 87 7.88 6.58 0.90
C GLU A 87 9.24 7.00 0.32
N MET A 88 10.02 6.04 -0.17
CA MET A 88 11.29 6.36 -0.85
C MET A 88 11.06 7.20 -2.11
N ALA A 89 10.10 6.82 -2.96
CA ALA A 89 9.81 7.52 -4.21
C ALA A 89 9.30 8.94 -3.95
N ALA A 90 8.35 9.12 -3.03
CA ALA A 90 7.82 10.42 -2.64
C ALA A 90 8.89 11.28 -1.94
N GLY A 91 9.71 10.69 -1.07
CA GLY A 91 10.82 11.37 -0.41
C GLY A 91 11.88 11.88 -1.38
N LYS A 92 12.31 11.03 -2.33
CA LYS A 92 13.22 11.43 -3.42
C LYS A 92 12.59 12.51 -4.31
N ALA A 93 11.31 12.38 -4.65
CA ALA A 93 10.59 13.39 -5.44
C ALA A 93 10.52 14.75 -4.72
N LYS A 94 10.25 14.75 -3.41
CA LYS A 94 10.27 15.96 -2.58
C LYS A 94 11.64 16.65 -2.60
N ARG A 95 12.73 15.87 -2.53
CA ARG A 95 14.12 16.37 -2.60
C ARG A 95 14.60 16.70 -4.01
N ASN A 96 13.75 16.56 -5.03
CA ASN A 96 14.10 16.73 -6.44
C ASN A 96 15.19 15.75 -6.95
N GLU A 97 15.34 14.61 -6.29
CA GLU A 97 16.28 13.55 -6.70
C GLU A 97 15.65 12.67 -7.78
N ASN A 98 16.49 11.85 -8.43
CA ASN A 98 15.99 10.81 -9.34
C ASN A 98 15.16 9.78 -8.55
N SER A 99 13.85 9.79 -8.78
CA SER A 99 12.89 8.89 -8.13
C SER A 99 12.22 7.93 -9.10
N LEU A 100 12.62 7.92 -10.38
CA LEU A 100 12.01 7.07 -11.41
C LEU A 100 12.23 5.59 -11.12
N GLY A 101 13.44 5.21 -10.68
CA GLY A 101 13.73 3.83 -10.29
C GLY A 101 12.83 3.34 -9.14
N SER A 102 12.69 4.14 -8.07
CA SER A 102 11.80 3.81 -6.95
C SER A 102 10.33 3.78 -7.37
N LEU A 103 9.89 4.69 -8.25
CA LEU A 103 8.52 4.67 -8.77
C LEU A 103 8.25 3.40 -9.59
N PHE A 104 9.19 3.02 -10.45
CA PHE A 104 9.07 1.81 -11.26
C PHE A 104 8.94 0.56 -10.37
N ILE A 105 9.75 0.46 -9.31
CA ILE A 105 9.64 -0.63 -8.34
C ILE A 105 8.26 -0.66 -7.68
N VAL A 106 7.72 0.51 -7.26
CA VAL A 106 6.35 0.60 -6.72
C VAL A 106 5.33 0.05 -7.72
N LEU A 107 5.39 0.47 -8.99
CA LEU A 107 4.43 0.05 -10.01
C LEU A 107 4.47 -1.47 -10.23
N VAL A 108 5.67 -2.05 -10.30
CA VAL A 108 5.85 -3.50 -10.43
C VAL A 108 5.30 -4.25 -9.21
N LEU A 109 5.64 -3.81 -8.00
CA LEU A 109 5.18 -4.47 -6.78
C LEU A 109 3.65 -4.35 -6.60
N VAL A 110 3.07 -3.18 -6.89
CA VAL A 110 1.61 -2.99 -6.89
C VAL A 110 0.96 -3.96 -7.87
N LEU A 111 1.50 -4.08 -9.09
CA LEU A 111 0.98 -5.01 -10.08
C LEU A 111 1.01 -6.46 -9.56
N VAL A 112 2.14 -6.90 -8.99
CA VAL A 112 2.25 -8.26 -8.42
C VAL A 112 1.22 -8.49 -7.31
N VAL A 113 1.07 -7.56 -6.37
CA VAL A 113 0.12 -7.68 -5.26
C VAL A 113 -1.33 -7.70 -5.76
N VAL A 114 -1.66 -6.92 -6.78
CA VAL A 114 -2.98 -6.92 -7.43
C VAL A 114 -3.23 -8.25 -8.13
N LEU A 115 -2.26 -8.79 -8.88
CA LEU A 115 -2.37 -10.10 -9.53
C LEU A 115 -2.56 -11.25 -8.52
N MET A 116 -1.90 -11.19 -7.36
CA MET A 116 -2.15 -12.11 -6.25
C MET A 116 -3.56 -11.91 -5.66
N GLY A 117 -4.04 -10.67 -5.57
CA GLY A 117 -5.40 -10.37 -5.11
C GLY A 117 -6.51 -10.94 -6.00
N PHE A 118 -6.29 -10.94 -7.31
CA PHE A 118 -7.22 -11.54 -8.29
C PHE A 118 -7.00 -13.04 -8.52
N GLY A 119 -6.07 -13.67 -7.79
CA GLY A 119 -5.81 -15.12 -7.90
C GLY A 119 -5.08 -15.55 -9.18
N VAL A 120 -4.53 -14.61 -9.95
CA VAL A 120 -3.71 -14.90 -11.14
C VAL A 120 -2.36 -15.51 -10.72
N ILE A 121 -1.79 -15.02 -9.62
CA ILE A 121 -0.62 -15.61 -8.96
C ILE A 121 -1.13 -16.33 -7.72
N ASN A 122 -0.92 -17.64 -7.63
CA ASN A 122 -1.34 -18.49 -6.52
C ASN A 122 -0.35 -19.67 -6.33
N PHE A 123 -0.18 -20.12 -5.09
CA PHE A 123 0.66 -21.27 -4.71
C PHE A 123 0.30 -21.78 -3.31
#